data_AF-A0A0V0YXL7-F1
#
_entry.id   AF-A0A0V0YXL7-F1
#
_cell.length_a   1.000
_cell.length_b   1.000
_cell.length_c   1.000
_cell.angle_alpha   90.00
_cell.angle_beta   90.00
_cell.angle_gamma   90.00
#
_symmetry.space_group_name_H-M   'P 1'
#
loop_
_entity.id
_entity.type
_entity.pdbx_description
1 polymer ?
#
loop_
_entity_poly.entity_id
_entity_poly.type
_entity_poly.pdbx_seq_one_letter_code
_entity_poly.pdbx_strand_id
1 'polypeptide(L)'
;MIRHRIEWKFITERAPWNGGYWERLVRSVKNTLKKILGRTTLDEEELTTVLCEIDAKINARPLTFVGDDVKDADALTPFHFLIGRSFVDLSMMSTPTVDEEELPLNRKWKKRQQIILHFWKRWRNEYVTTFVSRS
;
A
#
# COMPACT_ATOMS: atom_id res chain seq x y z
N MET A 1 -26.44 14.22 17.62
CA MET A 1 -25.04 13.72 17.62
C MET A 1 -25.06 12.20 17.71
N ILE A 2 -24.82 11.50 16.61
CA ILE A 2 -24.75 10.05 16.58
C ILE A 2 -23.44 9.64 17.27
N ARG A 3 -23.51 9.10 18.49
CA ARG A 3 -22.36 8.50 19.17
C ARG A 3 -22.07 7.17 18.49
N HIS A 4 -21.02 7.09 17.67
CA HIS A 4 -20.64 5.92 16.85
C HIS A 4 -20.26 4.65 17.63
N ARG A 5 -20.63 4.50 18.91
CA ARG A 5 -20.22 3.38 19.79
C ARG A 5 -18.70 3.10 19.72
N ILE A 6 -17.90 4.16 19.58
CA ILE A 6 -16.44 4.08 19.55
C ILE A 6 -15.93 4.13 21.00
N GLU A 7 -15.22 3.08 21.41
CA GLU A 7 -14.48 3.05 22.67
C GLU A 7 -13.03 3.43 22.41
N TRP A 8 -12.57 4.54 22.99
CA TRP A 8 -11.17 4.98 22.88
C TRP A 8 -10.32 4.24 23.92
N LYS A 9 -9.37 3.42 23.45
CA LYS A 9 -8.38 2.75 24.30
C LYS A 9 -7.00 3.33 24.01
N PHE A 10 -6.39 3.93 25.02
CA PHE A 10 -5.03 4.45 24.93
C PHE A 10 -4.02 3.39 25.31
N ILE A 11 -2.82 3.51 24.75
CA ILE A 11 -1.70 2.66 25.14
C ILE A 11 -1.31 2.99 26.58
N THR A 12 -1.12 1.97 27.41
CA THR A 12 -0.59 2.12 28.77
C THR A 12 0.73 2.89 28.75
N GLU A 13 0.91 3.83 29.68
CA GLU A 13 2.17 4.54 29.84
C GLU A 13 3.33 3.55 29.95
N ARG A 14 4.46 3.88 29.30
CA ARG A 14 5.68 3.05 29.27
C ARG A 14 5.51 1.66 28.63
N ALA A 15 4.45 1.44 27.86
CA ALA A 15 4.25 0.22 27.06
C ALA A 15 4.41 0.46 25.53
N PRO A 16 5.58 0.91 25.04
CA PRO A 16 5.77 1.26 23.62
C PRO A 16 5.60 0.07 22.66
N TRP A 17 5.71 -1.16 23.16
CA TRP A 17 5.51 -2.36 22.34
C TRP A 17 4.06 -2.55 21.86
N ASN A 18 3.08 -1.99 22.58
CA ASN A 18 1.66 -2.11 22.21
C ASN A 18 1.37 -1.51 20.83
N GLY A 19 2.15 -0.52 20.39
CA GLY A 19 2.06 0.08 19.05
C GLY A 19 3.11 -0.33 18.05
N GLY A 20 4.01 -1.23 18.42
CA GLY A 20 5.18 -1.54 17.61
C GLY A 20 4.85 -2.09 16.22
N TYR A 21 3.70 -2.76 16.04
CA TYR A 21 3.31 -3.30 14.73
C TYR A 21 2.99 -2.20 13.71
N TRP A 22 2.04 -1.31 14.01
CA TRP A 22 1.66 -0.25 13.08
C TRP A 22 2.77 0.79 12.92
N GLU A 23 3.56 1.07 13.97
CA GLU A 23 4.74 1.94 13.85
C GLU A 23 5.77 1.37 12.88
N ARG A 24 6.03 0.05 12.93
CA ARG A 24 6.92 -0.61 11.97
C ARG A 24 6.38 -0.56 10.55
N LEU A 25 5.07 -0.76 10.37
CA LEU A 25 4.43 -0.64 9.07
C LEU A 25 4.55 0.79 8.51
N VAL A 26 4.22 1.81 9.31
CA VAL A 26 4.37 3.22 8.92
C VAL A 26 5.83 3.55 8.58
N ARG A 27 6.79 3.03 9.37
CA ARG A 27 8.22 3.21 9.12
C ARG A 27 8.65 2.56 7.80
N SER A 28 8.17 1.35 7.47
CA SER A 28 8.54 0.68 6.22
C SER A 28 8.06 1.46 5.01
N VAL A 29 6.81 1.93 5.03
CA VAL A 29 6.24 2.77 3.97
C VAL A 29 7.05 4.06 3.77
N LYS A 30 7.27 4.81 4.86
CA LYS A 30 8.03 6.07 4.80
C LYS A 30 9.45 5.86 4.28
N ASN A 31 10.13 4.82 4.75
CA ASN A 31 11.50 4.51 4.32
C ASN A 31 11.55 4.15 2.83
N THR A 32 10.64 3.29 2.35
CA THR A 32 10.61 2.91 0.93
C THR A 32 10.27 4.12 0.05
N LEU A 33 9.28 4.93 0.44
CA LEU A 33 8.91 6.15 -0.28
C LEU A 33 10.08 7.14 -0.38
N LYS A 34 10.77 7.40 0.74
CA LYS A 34 11.95 8.28 0.78
C LYS A 34 13.07 7.79 -0.16
N LYS A 35 13.33 6.49 -0.18
CA LYS A 35 14.36 5.88 -1.04
C LYS A 35 14.03 5.99 -2.53
N ILE A 36 12.74 5.97 -2.90
CA ILE A 36 12.31 6.01 -4.30
C ILE A 36 12.24 7.42 -4.83
N LEU A 37 11.71 8.35 -4.04
CA LEU A 37 11.66 9.76 -4.44
C LEU A 37 13.07 10.36 -4.52
N GLY A 38 13.96 9.99 -3.60
CA GLY A 38 15.35 10.44 -3.62
C GLY A 38 15.43 11.96 -3.48
N ARG A 39 15.80 12.65 -4.57
CA ARG A 39 15.82 14.13 -4.65
C ARG A 39 14.56 14.73 -5.29
N THR A 40 13.69 13.90 -5.83
CA THR A 40 12.44 14.33 -6.46
C THR A 40 11.44 14.70 -5.37
N THR A 41 10.76 15.83 -5.55
CA THR A 41 9.63 16.24 -4.71
C THR A 41 8.32 16.06 -5.49
N LEU A 42 7.25 15.75 -4.76
CA LEU A 42 5.88 15.76 -5.24
C LEU A 42 5.17 16.96 -4.61
N ASP A 43 4.19 17.52 -5.32
CA ASP A 43 3.27 18.47 -4.69
C ASP A 43 2.32 17.74 -3.70
N GLU A 44 1.51 18.50 -2.97
CA GLU A 44 0.62 17.96 -1.95
C GLU A 44 -0.45 17.02 -2.52
N GLU A 45 -1.04 17.35 -3.67
CA GLU A 45 -2.08 16.56 -4.32
C GLU A 45 -1.49 15.27 -4.92
N GLU A 46 -0.33 15.36 -5.56
CA GLU A 46 0.44 14.24 -6.09
C GLU A 46 0.85 13.30 -4.96
N LEU A 47 1.37 13.82 -3.86
CA LEU A 47 1.76 13.01 -2.70
C LEU A 47 0.54 12.31 -2.09
N THR A 48 -0.58 13.02 -1.93
CA THR A 48 -1.82 12.45 -1.39
C THR A 48 -2.31 11.32 -2.28
N THR A 49 -2.34 11.53 -3.59
CA THR A 49 -2.75 10.51 -4.56
C THR A 49 -1.83 9.28 -4.52
N VAL A 50 -0.51 9.50 -4.49
CA VAL A 50 0.49 8.43 -4.38
C VAL A 50 0.30 7.64 -3.08
N LEU A 51 0.05 8.31 -1.96
CA LEU A 51 -0.18 7.66 -0.68
C LEU A 51 -1.47 6.82 -0.69
N CYS A 52 -2.55 7.30 -1.31
CA CYS A 52 -3.78 6.52 -1.49
C CYS A 52 -3.54 5.26 -2.33
N GLU A 53 -2.80 5.36 -3.43
CA GLU A 53 -2.46 4.20 -4.27
C GLU A 53 -1.54 3.22 -3.53
N ILE A 54 -0.59 3.71 -2.72
CA ILE A 54 0.26 2.89 -1.85
C ILE A 54 -0.57 2.16 -0.79
N ASP A 55 -1.48 2.87 -0.10
CA ASP A 55 -2.36 2.27 0.91
C ASP A 55 -3.21 1.15 0.29
N ALA A 56 -3.77 1.39 -0.89
CA ALA A 56 -4.49 0.36 -1.63
C ALA A 56 -3.60 -0.85 -1.94
N LYS A 57 -2.38 -0.66 -2.45
CA LYS A 57 -1.46 -1.78 -2.72
C LYS A 57 -1.08 -2.56 -1.46
N ILE A 58 -0.86 -1.87 -0.34
CA ILE A 58 -0.56 -2.49 0.94
C ILE A 58 -1.77 -3.27 1.46
N ASN A 59 -2.98 -2.76 1.32
CA ASN A 59 -4.20 -3.45 1.75
C ASN A 59 -4.66 -4.55 0.79
N ALA A 60 -4.17 -4.56 -0.44
CA ALA A 60 -4.32 -5.65 -1.41
C ALA A 60 -3.27 -6.76 -1.23
N ARG A 61 -2.31 -6.62 -0.30
CA ARG A 61 -1.27 -7.64 -0.10
C ARG A 61 -1.89 -8.96 0.39
N PRO A 62 -1.42 -10.12 -0.11
CA PRO A 62 -1.85 -11.41 0.42
C PRO A 62 -1.34 -11.59 1.86
N LEU A 63 -2.21 -12.05 2.76
CA LEU A 63 -1.87 -12.48 4.13
C LEU A 63 -1.69 -13.98 4.19
N THR A 64 -2.64 -14.72 3.61
CA THR A 64 -2.62 -16.18 3.50
C THR A 64 -3.41 -16.61 2.28
N PHE A 65 -3.07 -17.74 1.68
CA PHE A 65 -3.89 -18.37 0.64
C PHE A 65 -5.06 -19.09 1.29
N VAL A 66 -6.21 -19.11 0.61
CA VAL A 66 -7.42 -19.80 1.04
C VAL A 66 -7.70 -20.90 0.03
N GLY A 67 -7.27 -22.13 0.36
CA GLY A 67 -7.47 -23.30 -0.50
C GLY A 67 -6.26 -24.22 -0.52
N ASP A 68 -6.50 -25.51 -0.81
CA ASP A 68 -5.46 -26.53 -0.98
C ASP A 68 -4.98 -26.64 -2.44
N ASP A 69 -5.70 -26.02 -3.40
CA ASP A 69 -5.34 -26.07 -4.82
C ASP A 69 -4.48 -24.87 -5.23
N VAL A 70 -3.32 -25.14 -5.84
CA VAL A 70 -2.38 -24.12 -6.33
C VAL A 70 -3.01 -23.25 -7.43
N LYS A 71 -4.10 -23.72 -8.05
CA LYS A 71 -4.83 -23.02 -9.11
C LYS A 71 -5.89 -22.06 -8.60
N ASP A 72 -6.42 -22.29 -7.41
CA ASP A 72 -7.37 -21.39 -6.73
C ASP A 72 -6.57 -20.43 -5.83
N ALA A 73 -5.82 -19.54 -6.48
CA ALA A 73 -4.92 -18.60 -5.82
C ALA A 73 -5.66 -17.41 -5.17
N ASP A 74 -6.83 -17.64 -4.58
CA ASP A 74 -7.55 -16.62 -3.82
C ASP A 74 -6.84 -16.43 -2.48
N ALA A 75 -6.19 -15.27 -2.35
CA ALA A 75 -5.51 -14.88 -1.13
C ALA A 75 -6.40 -13.99 -0.27
N LEU A 76 -6.44 -14.29 1.02
CA LEU A 76 -7.02 -13.39 2.01
C LEU A 76 -6.13 -12.15 2.13
N THR A 77 -6.73 -10.97 1.94
CA THR A 77 -6.04 -9.68 2.01
C THR A 77 -6.64 -8.80 3.10
N PRO A 78 -5.92 -7.78 3.61
CA PRO A 78 -6.50 -6.81 4.54
C PRO A 78 -7.79 -6.17 4.02
N PHE A 79 -7.94 -5.97 2.70
CA PHE A 79 -9.17 -5.43 2.12
C PHE A 79 -10.41 -6.28 2.39
N HIS A 80 -10.28 -7.60 2.51
CA HIS A 80 -11.39 -8.46 2.89
C HIS A 80 -11.92 -8.11 4.28
N PHE A 81 -11.04 -7.74 5.21
CA PHE A 81 -11.45 -7.31 6.56
C PHE A 81 -11.98 -5.87 6.60
N LEU A 82 -11.45 -4.99 5.74
CA LEU A 82 -11.84 -3.57 5.71
C LEU A 82 -13.18 -3.34 4.99
N ILE A 83 -13.41 -4.01 3.86
CA ILE A 83 -14.53 -3.76 2.94
C ILE A 83 -15.48 -4.96 2.89
N GLY A 84 -15.07 -6.14 3.37
CA GLY A 84 -15.89 -7.36 3.32
C GLY A 84 -15.89 -8.07 1.96
N ARG A 85 -15.03 -7.64 1.01
CA ARG A 85 -14.93 -8.21 -0.34
C ARG A 85 -13.52 -8.07 -0.91
N SER A 86 -13.25 -8.80 -1.99
CA SER A 86 -11.98 -8.70 -2.72
C SER A 86 -11.82 -7.32 -3.39
N PHE A 87 -10.58 -6.84 -3.44
CA PHE A 87 -10.23 -5.58 -4.07
C PHE A 87 -9.92 -5.79 -5.55
N VAL A 88 -10.54 -4.99 -6.41
CA VAL A 88 -10.25 -4.96 -7.85
C VAL A 88 -9.34 -3.77 -8.12
N ASP A 89 -8.10 -4.05 -8.54
CA ASP A 89 -7.14 -3.01 -8.88
C ASP A 89 -7.41 -2.44 -10.29
N LEU A 90 -8.11 -1.30 -10.34
CA LEU A 90 -8.39 -0.60 -11.60
C LEU A 90 -7.13 0.03 -12.22
N SER A 91 -6.05 0.23 -11.43
CA SER A 91 -4.85 0.95 -11.84
C SER A 91 -4.06 0.25 -12.95
N MET A 92 -4.32 -1.04 -13.21
CA MET A 92 -3.62 -1.82 -14.22
C MET A 92 -4.45 -2.07 -15.49
N MET A 93 -5.66 -1.52 -15.59
CA MET A 93 -6.62 -1.90 -16.64
C MET A 93 -6.54 -1.06 -17.93
N SER A 94 -5.70 -0.03 -18.02
CA SER A 94 -5.66 0.82 -19.22
C SER A 94 -4.27 1.32 -19.50
N THR A 95 -3.61 0.73 -20.50
CA THR A 95 -2.50 1.38 -21.20
C THR A 95 -3.11 2.37 -22.20
N PRO A 96 -2.86 3.69 -22.08
CA PRO A 96 -3.31 4.64 -23.08
C PRO A 96 -2.74 4.26 -24.45
N THR A 97 -3.53 4.46 -25.51
CA THR A 97 -3.08 4.22 -26.89
C THR A 97 -1.95 5.20 -27.27
N VAL A 98 -1.17 4.88 -28.30
CA VAL A 98 0.02 5.66 -28.71
C VAL A 98 -0.31 7.15 -28.94
N ASP A 99 -1.51 7.44 -29.48
CA ASP A 99 -1.98 8.81 -29.75
C ASP A 99 -2.35 9.59 -28.47
N GLU A 100 -2.64 8.89 -27.37
CA GLU A 100 -2.97 9.50 -26.07
C GLU A 100 -1.71 9.88 -25.27
N GLU A 101 -0.51 9.38 -25.61
CA GLU A 101 0.73 9.65 -24.86
C GLU A 101 1.19 11.12 -24.91
N GLU A 102 0.72 11.91 -25.87
CA GLU A 102 1.06 13.33 -26.00
C GLU A 102 0.32 14.23 -25.00
N LEU A 103 -0.77 13.75 -24.40
CA LEU A 103 -1.52 14.52 -23.42
C LEU A 103 -0.71 14.68 -22.10
N PRO A 104 -0.61 15.90 -21.55
CA PRO A 104 0.13 16.16 -20.32
C PRO A 104 -0.40 15.38 -19.12
N LEU A 105 -1.70 15.05 -19.11
CA LEU A 105 -2.33 14.22 -18.08
C LEU A 105 -1.82 12.78 -18.10
N ASN A 106 -1.63 12.20 -19.28
CA ASN A 106 -1.14 10.83 -19.43
C ASN A 106 0.34 10.70 -19.04
N ARG A 107 1.14 11.75 -19.27
CA ARG A 107 2.51 11.82 -18.75
C ARG A 107 2.54 11.84 -17.22
N LYS A 108 1.69 12.64 -16.57
CA LYS A 108 1.55 12.66 -15.10
C LYS A 108 1.09 11.31 -14.56
N TRP A 109 0.08 10.70 -15.18
CA TRP A 109 -0.39 9.37 -14.81
C TRP A 109 0.71 8.31 -14.94
N LYS A 110 1.44 8.28 -16.06
CA LYS A 110 2.54 7.33 -16.30
C LYS A 110 3.66 7.49 -15.26
N LYS A 111 4.04 8.73 -14.94
CA LYS A 111 5.01 9.02 -13.87
C LYS A 111 4.52 8.48 -12.52
N ARG A 112 3.24 8.68 -12.20
CA ARG A 112 2.63 8.15 -10.97
C ARG A 112 2.66 6.62 -10.93
N GLN A 113 2.26 5.96 -12.01
CA GLN A 113 2.32 4.49 -12.12
C GLN A 113 3.74 3.97 -11.94
N GLN A 114 4.74 4.63 -12.52
CA GLN A 114 6.16 4.27 -12.31
C GLN A 114 6.57 4.37 -10.85
N ILE A 115 6.16 5.43 -10.14
CA ILE A 115 6.41 5.59 -8.70
C ILE A 115 5.79 4.43 -7.91
N ILE A 116 4.52 4.08 -8.19
CA ILE A 116 3.83 2.98 -7.49
C ILE A 116 4.47 1.62 -7.79
N LEU A 117 4.84 1.36 -9.05
CA LEU A 117 5.52 0.12 -9.44
C LEU A 117 6.88 -0.01 -8.76
N HIS A 118 7.67 1.07 -8.74
CA HIS A 118 8.95 1.11 -8.03
C HIS A 118 8.77 0.92 -6.52
N PHE A 119 7.74 1.56 -5.95
CA PHE A 119 7.35 1.40 -4.55
C PHE A 119 7.05 -0.05 -4.24
N TRP A 120 6.14 -0.65 -4.99
CA TRP A 120 5.68 -1.99 -4.72
C TRP A 120 6.79 -3.04 -4.85
N LYS A 121 7.61 -2.93 -5.90
CA LYS A 121 8.76 -3.82 -6.12
C LYS A 121 9.74 -3.75 -4.94
N ARG A 122 10.09 -2.53 -4.51
CA ARG A 122 11.07 -2.34 -3.44
C ARG A 122 10.49 -2.71 -2.08
N TRP A 123 9.28 -2.26 -1.78
CA TRP A 123 8.61 -2.49 -0.51
C TRP A 123 8.41 -3.99 -0.28
N ARG A 124 7.94 -4.74 -1.28
CA ARG A 124 7.77 -6.20 -1.17
C ARG A 124 9.07 -6.91 -0.79
N ASN A 125 10.18 -6.53 -1.42
CA ASN A 125 11.49 -7.11 -1.14
C ASN A 125 12.00 -6.77 0.27
N GLU A 126 11.81 -5.52 0.72
CA GLU A 126 12.21 -5.09 2.06
C GLU A 126 11.24 -5.58 3.15
N TYR A 127 9.97 -5.82 2.82
CA TYR A 127 8.94 -6.29 3.74
C TYR A 127 9.10 -7.78 4.06
N VAL A 128 9.34 -8.63 3.06
CA VAL A 128 9.56 -10.07 3.26
C VAL A 128 10.77 -10.33 4.17
N THR A 129 11.86 -9.57 4.00
CA THR A 129 13.04 -9.70 4.86
C THR A 129 12.78 -9.27 6.31
N THR A 130 11.72 -8.48 6.55
CA THR A 130 11.30 -8.12 7.91
C THR A 130 10.69 -9.32 8.66
N PHE A 131 10.20 -10.35 7.96
CA PHE A 131 9.72 -11.60 8.58
C PHE A 131 10.83 -12.65 8.75
N VAL A 132 11.79 -12.70 7.83
CA VAL A 132 12.84 -13.75 7.80
C VAL A 132 13.94 -13.52 8.83
N SER A 133 14.15 -12.28 9.27
CA SER A 133 15.31 -11.90 10.11
C SER A 133 15.13 -12.14 11.62
N ARG A 134 14.21 -13.00 12.07
CA ARG A 134 13.96 -13.23 13.51
C ARG A 134 13.61 -14.69 13.83
N SER A 135 14.65 -15.54 13.84
CA SER A 135 14.73 -16.74 14.69
C SER A 135 15.76 -16.49 15.79
#